data_AF-A0A6I9XVJ3-F1
#
_entry.id   AF-A0A6I9XVJ3-F1
#
_cell.length_a   1.000
_cell.length_b   1.000
_cell.length_c   1.000
_cell.angle_alpha   90.00
_cell.angle_beta   90.00
_cell.angle_gamma   90.00
#
_symmetry.space_group_name_H-M   'P 1'
#
loop_
_entity.id
_entity.type
_entity.pdbx_description
1 polymer ?
#
loop_
_entity_poly.entity_id
_entity_poly.type
_entity_poly.pdbx_seq_one_letter_code
_entity_poly.pdbx_strand_id
1 'polypeptide(L)'
;MELRLKQPSEVELEEYYPAFLDLVRNLLDGNIDPTQYEDTLREMFTIHAYIGFTMDKLVQNIVRQLHHLVSDDVCLKVVELYLSERKHGAAGGNLSSQCVRAAKETSYQWKAERCMADENCFKVMFLQRKDQVIMTIELLDTEETQTEDPMEVQHLTNYVEQYVGVEGTPSSQNEGFLLKPVFLQRNLDKFQRWQCQQIQAMRDKAKSSWKQLIGVESACNVDCKFKLNTHKMLFIMNAEDYMYRRGALSRAKQAAPRVLLRHHQRFEEWHRRWLARHVNREAAEMVQDWLMGDEDEDLLPCKTTCETVSIHGVPVNRYHVQYSRQPSSP
;
A
#
# COMPACT_ATOMS: atom_id res chain seq x y z
N MET A 1 -32.63 -3.00 66.05
CA MET A 1 -31.43 -3.26 65.25
C MET A 1 -30.96 -1.92 64.71
N GLU A 2 -29.99 -1.32 65.38
CA GLU A 2 -29.37 -0.08 64.89
C GLU A 2 -28.46 -0.42 63.71
N LEU A 3 -28.75 0.17 62.55
CA LEU A 3 -27.87 0.14 61.40
C LEU A 3 -26.65 1.01 61.72
N ARG A 4 -25.63 0.41 62.33
CA ARG A 4 -24.33 1.05 62.52
C ARG A 4 -23.68 1.21 61.15
N LEU A 5 -23.67 2.45 60.64
CA LEU A 5 -22.85 2.83 59.49
C LEU A 5 -21.39 2.54 59.85
N LYS A 6 -20.76 1.64 59.09
CA LYS A 6 -19.32 1.36 59.17
C LYS A 6 -18.57 2.67 58.94
N GLN A 7 -17.57 2.97 59.78
CA GLN A 7 -16.76 4.18 59.62
C GLN A 7 -16.11 4.19 58.23
N PRO A 8 -16.08 5.34 57.54
CA PRO A 8 -15.43 5.43 56.24
C PRO A 8 -13.93 5.13 56.42
N SER A 9 -13.41 4.22 55.60
CA SER A 9 -12.01 3.80 55.64
C SER A 9 -11.09 5.00 55.46
N GLU A 10 -10.27 5.31 56.47
CA GLU A 10 -9.24 6.37 56.48
C GLU A 10 -7.99 5.97 55.67
N VAL A 11 -8.18 5.35 54.50
CA VAL A 11 -7.06 5.02 53.62
C VAL A 11 -6.68 6.31 52.87
N GLU A 12 -5.41 6.66 52.81
CA GLU A 12 -4.96 7.78 51.98
C GLU A 12 -5.14 7.41 50.50
N LEU A 13 -5.56 8.36 49.64
CA LEU A 13 -5.84 8.10 48.22
C LEU A 13 -4.68 7.40 47.46
N GLU A 14 -3.45 7.60 47.92
CA GLU A 14 -2.24 6.99 47.35
C GLU A 14 -2.12 5.48 47.65
N GLU A 15 -2.75 5.00 48.73
CA GLU A 15 -2.72 3.60 49.17
C GLU A 15 -3.85 2.75 48.55
N TYR A 16 -4.85 3.38 47.91
CA TYR A 16 -5.98 2.67 47.30
C TYR A 16 -5.56 1.72 46.18
N TYR A 17 -4.62 2.15 45.32
CA TYR A 17 -4.18 1.33 44.19
C TYR A 17 -3.33 0.12 44.65
N PRO A 18 -2.32 0.28 45.53
CA PRO A 18 -1.64 -0.85 46.16
C PRO A 18 -2.60 -1.83 46.86
N ALA A 19 -3.51 -1.33 47.69
CA ALA A 19 -4.47 -2.17 48.41
C ALA A 19 -5.42 -2.93 47.45
N PHE A 20 -5.85 -2.28 46.36
CA PHE A 20 -6.60 -2.93 45.30
C PHE A 20 -5.83 -4.07 44.63
N LEU A 21 -4.54 -3.86 44.33
CA LEU A 21 -3.71 -4.92 43.74
C LEU A 21 -3.59 -6.12 44.66
N ASP A 22 -3.43 -5.90 45.97
CA ASP A 22 -3.37 -6.98 46.96
C ASP A 22 -4.70 -7.72 47.08
N LEU A 23 -5.83 -7.01 47.01
CA LEU A 23 -7.16 -7.62 46.95
C LEU A 23 -7.33 -8.52 45.72
N VAL A 24 -6.89 -8.05 44.54
CA VAL A 24 -6.92 -8.85 43.31
C VAL A 24 -6.02 -10.09 43.44
N ARG A 25 -4.82 -9.96 44.02
CA ARG A 25 -3.93 -11.11 44.25
C ARG A 25 -4.57 -12.15 45.16
N ASN A 26 -5.14 -11.70 46.28
CA ASN A 26 -5.83 -12.60 47.21
C ASN A 26 -7.04 -13.30 46.59
N LEU A 27 -7.77 -12.62 45.70
CA LEU A 27 -8.86 -13.22 44.93
C LEU A 27 -8.34 -14.29 43.97
N LEU A 28 -7.21 -14.03 43.28
CA LEU A 28 -6.59 -14.97 42.35
C LEU A 28 -5.99 -16.19 43.05
N ASP A 29 -5.43 -16.01 44.24
CA ASP A 29 -4.90 -17.08 45.10
C ASP A 29 -6.01 -17.92 45.76
N GLY A 30 -7.28 -17.47 45.66
CA GLY A 30 -8.44 -18.14 46.26
C GLY A 30 -8.57 -17.92 47.78
N ASN A 31 -7.85 -16.95 48.34
CA ASN A 31 -7.90 -16.60 49.76
C ASN A 31 -9.17 -15.80 50.13
N ILE A 32 -9.79 -15.15 49.14
CA ILE A 32 -11.01 -14.35 49.29
C ILE A 32 -12.00 -14.82 48.22
N ASP A 33 -13.28 -14.96 48.58
CA ASP A 33 -14.32 -15.30 47.61
C ASP A 33 -14.75 -14.07 46.78
N PRO A 34 -15.28 -14.27 45.55
CA PRO A 34 -15.68 -13.16 44.69
C PRO A 34 -16.68 -12.18 45.34
N THR A 35 -17.57 -12.67 46.21
CA THR A 35 -18.57 -11.84 46.88
C THR A 35 -17.91 -10.90 47.88
N GLN A 36 -17.02 -11.44 48.72
CA GLN A 36 -16.26 -10.66 49.69
C GLN A 36 -15.31 -9.66 49.01
N TYR A 37 -14.70 -10.03 47.88
CA TYR A 37 -13.89 -9.11 47.08
C TYR A 37 -14.72 -7.93 46.54
N GLU A 38 -15.87 -8.19 45.94
CA GLU A 38 -16.74 -7.14 45.41
C GLU A 38 -17.25 -6.21 46.52
N ASP A 39 -17.61 -6.76 47.68
CA ASP A 39 -18.07 -5.97 48.83
C ASP A 39 -16.96 -5.07 49.39
N THR A 40 -15.73 -5.59 49.51
CA THR A 40 -14.57 -4.80 49.95
C THR A 40 -14.22 -3.71 48.94
N LEU A 41 -14.32 -4.01 47.64
CA LEU A 41 -14.18 -3.03 46.57
C LEU A 41 -15.24 -1.93 46.62
N ARG A 42 -16.50 -2.27 46.94
CA ARG A 42 -17.58 -1.29 47.13
C ARG A 42 -17.34 -0.41 48.35
N GLU A 43 -16.74 -0.94 49.42
CA GLU A 43 -16.35 -0.12 50.58
C GLU A 43 -15.24 0.89 50.23
N MET A 44 -14.29 0.52 49.36
CA MET A 44 -13.22 1.42 48.92
C MET A 44 -13.66 2.42 47.84
N PHE A 45 -14.22 1.93 46.73
CA PHE A 45 -14.48 2.73 45.52
C PHE A 45 -15.96 3.08 45.33
N THR A 46 -16.82 2.70 46.29
CA THR A 46 -18.25 3.02 46.30
C THR A 46 -18.96 2.56 45.02
N ILE A 47 -19.66 3.47 44.34
CA ILE A 47 -20.42 3.21 43.12
C ILE A 47 -19.53 2.90 41.90
N HIS A 48 -18.24 3.22 41.93
CA HIS A 48 -17.31 3.00 40.80
C HIS A 48 -16.58 1.65 40.86
N ALA A 49 -16.81 0.87 41.90
CA ALA A 49 -16.19 -0.43 42.12
C ALA A 49 -16.46 -1.46 41.00
N TYR A 50 -17.56 -1.32 40.25
CA TYR A 50 -17.98 -2.29 39.24
C TYR A 50 -16.97 -2.52 38.12
N ILE A 51 -16.08 -1.55 37.85
CA ILE A 51 -15.00 -1.68 36.88
C ILE A 51 -14.04 -2.83 37.29
N GLY A 52 -13.84 -3.02 38.60
CA GLY A 52 -12.94 -4.02 39.17
C GLY A 52 -13.53 -5.42 39.36
N PHE A 53 -14.85 -5.60 39.21
CA PHE A 53 -15.53 -6.88 39.50
C PHE A 53 -15.17 -8.01 38.53
N THR A 54 -14.59 -7.68 37.37
CA THR A 54 -14.23 -8.67 36.34
C THR A 54 -12.73 -8.89 36.20
N MET A 55 -11.94 -8.39 37.14
CA MET A 55 -10.48 -8.50 37.11
C MET A 55 -10.01 -9.96 37.18
N ASP A 56 -10.65 -10.80 37.98
CA ASP A 56 -10.41 -12.24 38.05
C ASP A 56 -10.59 -12.91 36.69
N LYS A 57 -11.72 -12.65 36.02
CA LYS A 57 -12.04 -13.21 34.71
C LYS A 57 -11.09 -12.70 33.63
N LEU A 58 -10.71 -11.42 33.69
CA LEU A 58 -9.73 -10.84 32.78
C LEU A 58 -8.37 -11.52 32.92
N VAL A 59 -7.88 -11.67 34.16
CA VAL A 59 -6.61 -12.35 34.42
C VAL A 59 -6.68 -13.83 34.01
N GLN A 60 -7.76 -14.53 34.36
CA GLN A 60 -7.99 -15.91 33.90
C GLN A 60 -8.00 -16.02 32.37
N ASN A 61 -8.60 -15.05 31.67
CA ASN A 61 -8.58 -15.00 30.21
C ASN A 61 -7.17 -14.81 29.67
N ILE A 62 -6.38 -13.89 30.23
CA ILE A 62 -4.99 -13.66 29.83
C ILE A 62 -4.15 -14.92 30.07
N VAL A 63 -4.26 -15.54 31.25
CA VAL A 63 -3.54 -16.77 31.59
C VAL A 63 -3.91 -17.91 30.64
N ARG A 64 -5.18 -18.06 30.29
CA ARG A 64 -5.63 -19.07 29.32
C ARG A 64 -5.06 -18.84 27.92
N GLN A 65 -5.02 -17.58 27.47
CA GLN A 65 -4.41 -17.23 26.18
C GLN A 65 -2.89 -17.47 26.19
N LEU A 66 -2.21 -17.14 27.29
CA LEU A 66 -0.80 -17.46 27.48
C LEU A 66 -0.55 -18.97 27.48
N HIS A 67 -1.39 -19.74 28.17
CA HIS A 67 -1.32 -21.20 28.18
C HIS A 67 -1.51 -21.77 26.77
N HIS A 68 -2.44 -21.23 25.99
CA HIS A 68 -2.64 -21.61 24.59
C HIS A 68 -1.38 -21.35 23.76
N LEU A 69 -0.80 -20.14 23.86
CA LEU A 69 0.40 -19.76 23.12
C LEU A 69 1.61 -20.67 23.37
N VAL A 70 1.73 -21.24 24.57
CA VAL A 70 2.85 -22.14 24.92
C VAL A 70 2.53 -23.63 24.75
N SER A 71 1.26 -24.00 24.66
CA SER A 71 0.85 -25.41 24.54
C SER A 71 0.56 -25.81 23.10
N ASP A 72 0.14 -24.86 22.26
CA ASP A 72 -0.19 -25.11 20.88
C ASP A 72 1.06 -25.11 19.99
N ASP A 73 1.25 -26.19 19.24
CA ASP A 73 2.39 -26.40 18.36
C ASP A 73 2.43 -25.37 17.21
N VAL A 74 1.26 -24.92 16.72
CA VAL A 74 1.19 -23.91 15.66
C VAL A 74 1.66 -22.56 16.19
N CYS A 75 1.16 -22.13 17.35
CA CYS A 75 1.63 -20.93 18.04
C CYS A 75 3.15 -20.91 18.23
N LEU A 76 3.74 -22.02 18.71
CA LEU A 76 5.19 -22.13 18.92
C LEU A 76 5.97 -21.98 17.61
N LYS A 77 5.54 -22.67 16.54
CA LYS A 77 6.17 -22.57 15.20
C LYS A 77 6.09 -21.17 14.63
N VAL A 78 4.96 -20.48 14.78
CA VAL A 78 4.78 -19.10 14.28
C VAL A 78 5.69 -18.12 15.03
N VAL A 79 5.81 -18.27 16.35
CA VAL A 79 6.74 -17.45 17.15
C VAL A 79 8.19 -17.69 16.73
N GLU A 80 8.59 -18.95 16.53
CA GLU A 80 9.93 -19.29 16.04
C GLU A 80 10.19 -18.72 14.63
N LEU A 81 9.22 -18.85 13.73
CA LEU A 81 9.27 -18.30 12.37
C LEU A 81 9.46 -16.77 12.42
N TYR A 82 8.68 -16.06 13.23
CA TYR A 82 8.85 -14.61 13.42
C TYR A 82 10.24 -14.24 13.93
N LEU A 83 10.73 -14.93 14.97
CA LEU A 83 12.04 -14.65 15.55
C LEU A 83 13.19 -14.90 14.56
N SER A 84 13.06 -15.93 13.71
CA SER A 84 14.01 -16.22 12.65
C SER A 84 13.96 -15.15 11.55
N GLU A 85 12.78 -14.85 11.02
CA GLU A 85 12.60 -13.93 9.89
C GLU A 85 12.90 -12.47 10.26
N ARG A 86 12.69 -12.10 11.53
CA ARG A 86 13.12 -10.81 12.08
C ARG A 86 14.63 -10.61 12.01
N LYS A 87 15.42 -11.65 12.32
CA LYS A 87 16.90 -11.59 12.22
C LYS A 87 17.37 -11.40 10.78
N HIS A 88 16.60 -11.89 9.80
CA HIS A 88 16.91 -11.82 8.37
C HIS A 88 16.36 -10.57 7.66
N GLY A 89 15.66 -9.69 8.39
CA GLY A 89 15.07 -8.44 7.88
C GLY A 89 13.81 -8.66 7.04
N ALA A 90 13.11 -9.79 7.24
CA ALA A 90 11.88 -10.14 6.54
C ALA A 90 10.61 -9.72 7.32
N ALA A 91 10.73 -9.42 8.61
CA ALA A 91 9.60 -9.04 9.47
C ALA A 91 9.36 -7.51 9.53
N GLY A 92 9.34 -6.84 8.37
CA GLY A 92 9.10 -5.40 8.28
C GLY A 92 10.36 -4.53 8.46
N GLY A 93 10.16 -3.20 8.42
CA GLY A 93 11.22 -2.19 8.47
C GLY A 93 10.77 -0.86 7.85
N ASN A 94 11.69 0.09 7.67
CA ASN A 94 11.39 1.40 7.10
C ASN A 94 10.72 1.27 5.71
N LEU A 95 9.71 2.11 5.44
CA LEU A 95 8.99 2.17 4.16
C LEU A 95 9.93 2.35 2.95
N SER A 96 11.01 3.11 3.09
CA SER A 96 12.01 3.32 2.03
C SER A 96 12.72 2.04 1.59
N SER A 97 12.81 1.04 2.46
CA SER A 97 13.50 -0.24 2.20
C SER A 97 12.55 -1.36 1.72
N GLN A 98 11.27 -1.05 1.46
CA GLN A 98 10.25 -2.03 1.11
C GLN A 98 10.60 -2.83 -0.16
N CYS A 99 11.08 -2.18 -1.22
CA CYS A 99 11.35 -2.86 -2.49
C CYS A 99 12.45 -3.94 -2.37
N VAL A 100 13.47 -3.69 -1.54
CA VAL A 100 14.58 -4.64 -1.30
C VAL A 100 14.13 -5.79 -0.39
N ARG A 101 13.20 -5.52 0.54
CA ARG A 101 12.69 -6.51 1.48
C ARG A 101 11.51 -7.33 0.93
N ALA A 102 10.85 -6.86 -0.13
CA ALA A 102 9.65 -7.47 -0.70
C ALA A 102 9.78 -8.98 -0.91
N ALA A 103 10.87 -9.46 -1.52
CA ALA A 103 11.07 -10.89 -1.74
C ALA A 103 11.17 -11.70 -0.44
N LYS A 104 11.81 -11.13 0.59
CA LYS A 104 11.94 -11.75 1.91
C LYS A 104 10.61 -11.73 2.67
N GLU A 105 9.89 -10.61 2.64
CA GLU A 105 8.56 -10.47 3.22
C GLU A 105 7.56 -11.45 2.58
N THR A 106 7.58 -11.59 1.25
CA THR A 106 6.77 -12.59 0.53
C THR A 106 7.15 -14.00 0.95
N SER A 107 8.45 -14.32 1.07
CA SER A 107 8.86 -15.64 1.55
C SER A 107 8.40 -15.92 2.98
N TYR A 108 8.43 -14.92 3.86
CA TYR A 108 7.93 -15.05 5.22
C TYR A 108 6.42 -15.29 5.23
N GLN A 109 5.67 -14.54 4.41
CA GLN A 109 4.23 -14.71 4.24
C GLN A 109 3.88 -16.15 3.80
N TRP A 110 4.53 -16.68 2.77
CA TRP A 110 4.30 -18.04 2.27
C TRP A 110 4.60 -19.12 3.32
N LYS A 111 5.65 -18.92 4.13
CA LYS A 111 5.97 -19.85 5.23
C LYS A 111 4.92 -19.81 6.34
N ALA A 112 4.37 -18.64 6.64
CA ALA A 112 3.32 -18.46 7.64
C ALA A 112 2.00 -19.09 7.18
N GLU A 113 1.57 -18.83 5.93
CA GLU A 113 0.38 -19.42 5.31
C GLU A 113 0.44 -20.95 5.36
N ARG A 114 1.58 -21.54 4.97
CA ARG A 114 1.78 -23.00 5.02
C ARG A 114 1.84 -23.57 6.44
N CYS A 115 2.25 -22.79 7.43
CA CYS A 115 2.28 -23.21 8.83
C CYS A 115 0.87 -23.19 9.46
N MET A 116 -0.03 -22.38 8.92
CA MET A 116 -1.38 -22.13 9.42
C MET A 116 -2.45 -22.52 8.39
N ALA A 117 -2.21 -23.56 7.58
CA ALA A 117 -3.08 -23.92 6.45
C ALA A 117 -4.55 -24.20 6.85
N ASP A 118 -4.78 -24.67 8.07
CA ASP A 118 -6.11 -24.97 8.60
C ASP A 118 -6.71 -23.83 9.44
N GLU A 119 -6.03 -22.68 9.54
CA GLU A 119 -6.42 -21.55 10.39
C GLU A 119 -6.44 -20.22 9.64
N ASN A 120 -7.32 -19.31 10.05
CA ASN A 120 -7.35 -17.96 9.49
C ASN A 120 -6.05 -17.21 9.79
N CYS A 121 -5.23 -16.96 8.76
CA CYS A 121 -3.99 -16.19 8.90
C CYS A 121 -4.24 -14.70 8.61
N PHE A 122 -3.88 -13.83 9.56
CA PHE A 122 -4.03 -12.38 9.41
C PHE A 122 -2.68 -11.70 9.30
N LYS A 123 -2.49 -10.91 8.25
CA LYS A 123 -1.35 -10.03 8.08
C LYS A 123 -1.67 -8.66 8.65
N VAL A 124 -0.96 -8.30 9.72
CA VAL A 124 -1.09 -6.99 10.37
C VAL A 124 0.09 -6.12 9.96
N MET A 125 -0.19 -4.93 9.43
CA MET A 125 0.83 -3.95 9.06
C MET A 125 0.61 -2.62 9.79
N PHE A 126 1.71 -2.03 10.23
CA PHE A 126 1.73 -0.70 10.84
C PHE A 126 2.48 0.26 9.94
N LEU A 127 1.79 1.27 9.40
CA LEU A 127 2.37 2.33 8.61
C LEU A 127 2.43 3.61 9.45
N GLN A 128 3.62 3.94 9.92
CA GLN A 128 3.86 5.20 10.62
C GLN A 128 4.18 6.32 9.61
N ARG A 129 3.32 7.34 9.58
CA ARG A 129 3.62 8.66 9.02
C ARG A 129 3.80 9.64 10.18
N LYS A 130 4.46 10.78 9.92
CA LYS A 130 4.93 11.74 10.96
C LYS A 130 3.99 11.90 12.17
N ASP A 131 2.68 12.09 11.94
CA ASP A 131 1.69 12.31 13.01
C ASP A 131 0.55 11.27 13.04
N GLN A 132 0.64 10.18 12.26
CA GLN A 132 -0.42 9.17 12.18
C GLN A 132 0.16 7.76 12.04
N VAL A 133 -0.34 6.84 12.85
CA VAL A 133 -0.09 5.40 12.72
C VAL A 133 -1.32 4.77 12.10
N ILE A 134 -1.18 4.21 10.91
CA ILE A 134 -2.24 3.47 10.22
C ILE A 134 -1.98 1.98 10.42
N MET A 135 -2.92 1.30 11.07
CA MET A 135 -2.93 -0.16 11.19
C MET A 135 -3.82 -0.72 10.08
N THR A 136 -3.30 -1.63 9.29
CA THR A 136 -4.06 -2.39 8.29
C THR A 136 -4.03 -3.87 8.64
N ILE A 137 -5.18 -4.53 8.55
CA ILE A 137 -5.33 -5.97 8.77
C ILE A 137 -5.83 -6.56 7.47
N GLU A 138 -5.10 -7.52 6.94
CA GLU A 138 -5.40 -8.26 5.72
C GLU A 138 -5.59 -9.73 6.09
N LEU A 139 -6.71 -10.34 5.68
CA LEU A 139 -6.91 -11.78 5.80
C LEU A 139 -6.18 -12.46 4.63
N LEU A 140 -5.29 -13.40 4.94
CA LEU A 140 -4.58 -14.20 3.94
C LEU A 140 -5.41 -15.41 3.57
N ASP A 141 -5.37 -15.76 2.29
CA ASP A 141 -6.00 -16.97 1.79
C ASP A 141 -5.14 -18.16 2.20
N THR A 142 -5.65 -18.95 3.13
CA THR A 142 -4.99 -20.16 3.66
C THR A 142 -5.60 -21.43 3.09
N GLU A 143 -6.66 -21.29 2.29
CA GLU A 143 -7.24 -22.42 1.60
C GLU A 143 -6.18 -22.96 0.64
N GLU A 144 -5.72 -24.20 0.89
CA GLU A 144 -4.92 -24.91 -0.09
C GLU A 144 -5.72 -24.89 -1.40
N THR A 145 -5.21 -24.18 -2.40
CA THR A 145 -5.62 -24.38 -3.79
C THR A 145 -5.66 -25.88 -3.98
N GLN A 146 -6.88 -26.43 -4.04
CA GLN A 146 -7.09 -27.83 -4.37
C GLN A 146 -6.17 -28.10 -5.55
N THR A 147 -5.26 -29.06 -5.41
CA THR A 147 -4.31 -29.42 -6.47
C THR A 147 -5.08 -29.49 -7.77
N GLU A 148 -4.91 -28.49 -8.64
CA GLU A 148 -5.81 -28.29 -9.79
C GLU A 148 -5.85 -29.60 -10.57
N ASP A 149 -7.05 -30.16 -10.70
CA ASP A 149 -7.28 -31.37 -11.49
C ASP A 149 -6.69 -31.12 -12.89
N PRO A 150 -5.85 -32.02 -13.45
CA PRO A 150 -5.31 -31.85 -14.80
C PRO A 150 -6.36 -31.49 -15.86
N MET A 151 -7.63 -31.88 -15.63
CA MET A 151 -8.77 -31.49 -16.46
C MET A 151 -9.15 -30.00 -16.36
N GLU A 152 -9.05 -29.37 -15.19
CA GLU A 152 -9.28 -27.93 -15.00
C GLU A 152 -8.17 -27.09 -15.63
N VAL A 153 -6.91 -27.52 -15.52
CA VAL A 153 -5.77 -26.87 -16.18
C VAL A 153 -5.93 -26.90 -17.70
N GLN A 154 -6.42 -28.01 -18.26
CA GLN A 154 -6.71 -28.11 -19.69
C GLN A 154 -7.92 -27.24 -20.10
N HIS A 155 -8.94 -27.14 -19.25
CA HIS A 155 -10.10 -26.30 -19.49
C HIS A 155 -9.76 -24.79 -19.42
N LEU A 156 -8.91 -24.39 -18.48
CA LEU A 156 -8.35 -23.03 -18.37
C LEU A 156 -7.47 -22.71 -19.58
N THR A 157 -6.62 -23.66 -20.01
CA THR A 157 -5.80 -23.50 -21.22
C THR A 157 -6.68 -23.30 -22.45
N ASN A 158 -7.72 -24.13 -22.63
CA ASN A 158 -8.68 -24.00 -23.74
C ASN A 158 -9.50 -22.69 -23.66
N TYR A 159 -9.90 -22.26 -22.46
CA TYR A 159 -10.63 -21.01 -22.26
C TYR A 159 -9.78 -19.79 -22.60
N VAL A 160 -8.51 -19.79 -22.18
CA VAL A 160 -7.55 -18.72 -22.49
C VAL A 160 -7.23 -18.71 -23.99
N GLU A 161 -7.01 -19.88 -24.61
CA GLU A 161 -6.80 -19.99 -26.05
C GLU A 161 -8.02 -19.49 -26.86
N GLN A 162 -9.24 -19.73 -26.37
CA GLN A 162 -10.46 -19.22 -27.00
C GLN A 162 -10.62 -17.69 -26.88
N TYR A 163 -10.05 -17.07 -25.85
CA TYR A 163 -10.06 -15.62 -25.64
C TYR A 163 -8.89 -14.89 -26.31
N VAL A 164 -7.74 -15.55 -26.46
CA VAL A 164 -6.51 -15.02 -27.08
C VAL A 164 -6.49 -15.29 -28.59
N GLY A 165 -7.20 -16.31 -29.07
CA GLY A 165 -7.36 -16.63 -30.47
C GLY A 165 -8.05 -15.50 -31.25
N VAL A 166 -7.30 -14.86 -32.15
CA VAL A 166 -7.77 -13.76 -33.01
C VAL A 166 -8.81 -14.19 -34.06
N GLU A 167 -9.06 -15.49 -34.22
CA GLU A 167 -10.13 -16.00 -35.08
C GLU A 167 -11.35 -16.36 -34.25
N GLY A 168 -12.19 -15.37 -33.99
CA GLY A 168 -13.56 -15.63 -33.59
C GLY A 168 -14.23 -16.49 -34.66
N THR A 169 -14.41 -17.78 -34.37
CA THR A 169 -15.32 -18.63 -35.13
C THR A 169 -16.67 -17.93 -35.20
N PRO A 170 -17.25 -17.70 -36.39
CA PRO A 170 -18.57 -17.09 -36.52
C PRO A 170 -19.62 -18.14 -36.11
N SER A 171 -19.75 -18.39 -34.81
CA SER A 171 -20.93 -19.04 -34.27
C SER A 171 -22.09 -18.06 -34.46
N SER A 172 -23.05 -18.48 -35.27
CA SER A 172 -24.24 -17.78 -35.78
C SER A 172 -25.27 -17.35 -34.71
N GLN A 173 -24.84 -17.07 -33.47
CA GLN A 173 -25.69 -16.63 -32.37
C GLN A 173 -25.29 -15.28 -31.74
N ASN A 174 -24.50 -14.47 -32.44
CA ASN A 174 -24.10 -13.13 -31.95
C ASN A 174 -24.77 -11.95 -32.66
N GLU A 175 -25.93 -12.15 -33.31
CA GLU A 175 -26.70 -11.04 -33.91
C GLU A 175 -27.33 -10.08 -32.88
N GLY A 176 -27.22 -10.34 -31.57
CA GLY A 176 -27.87 -9.52 -30.53
C GLY A 176 -26.96 -8.71 -29.60
N PHE A 177 -25.65 -8.97 -29.56
CA PHE A 177 -24.73 -8.29 -28.62
C PHE A 177 -23.55 -7.66 -29.35
N LEU A 178 -23.85 -6.65 -30.15
CA LEU A 178 -22.83 -5.71 -30.63
C LEU A 178 -22.33 -4.86 -29.45
N LEU A 179 -21.23 -5.33 -28.85
CA LEU A 179 -20.30 -4.59 -28.01
C LEU A 179 -20.90 -4.10 -26.68
N LYS A 180 -20.71 -4.86 -25.60
CA LYS A 180 -20.72 -4.26 -24.26
C LYS A 180 -19.41 -3.50 -24.11
N PRO A 181 -19.39 -2.15 -24.19
CA PRO A 181 -18.14 -1.43 -24.19
C PRO A 181 -17.55 -1.52 -22.78
N VAL A 182 -16.27 -1.87 -22.67
CA VAL A 182 -15.52 -1.80 -21.40
C VAL A 182 -15.22 -0.33 -21.10
N PHE A 183 -16.27 0.44 -20.83
CA PHE A 183 -16.17 1.83 -20.43
C PHE A 183 -17.00 2.05 -19.17
N LEU A 184 -16.45 2.82 -18.24
CA LEU A 184 -17.23 3.44 -17.18
C LEU A 184 -18.34 4.28 -17.83
N GLN A 185 -19.60 3.98 -17.50
CA GLN A 185 -20.82 4.53 -18.12
C GLN A 185 -20.79 6.07 -18.27
N ARG A 186 -20.12 6.76 -17.36
CA ARG A 186 -19.98 8.23 -17.34
C ARG A 186 -19.33 8.84 -18.58
N ASN A 187 -18.57 8.07 -19.36
CA ASN A 187 -17.87 8.55 -20.55
C ASN A 187 -18.46 8.07 -21.89
N LEU A 188 -19.54 7.29 -21.86
CA LEU A 188 -20.11 6.63 -23.04
C LEU A 188 -20.72 7.63 -24.03
N ASP A 189 -21.51 8.60 -23.53
CA ASP A 189 -22.21 9.58 -24.37
C ASP A 189 -21.26 10.48 -25.16
N LYS A 190 -20.15 10.90 -24.52
CA LYS A 190 -19.12 11.72 -25.17
C LYS A 190 -18.39 10.92 -26.26
N PHE A 191 -18.19 9.62 -26.04
CA PHE A 191 -17.56 8.74 -27.00
C PHE A 191 -18.48 8.49 -28.20
N GLN A 192 -19.76 8.18 -27.96
CA GLN A 192 -20.74 7.95 -29.03
C GLN A 192 -20.90 9.17 -29.94
N ARG A 193 -20.99 10.39 -29.37
CA ARG A 193 -21.06 11.63 -30.17
C ARG A 193 -19.81 11.84 -31.02
N TRP A 194 -18.63 11.61 -30.46
CA TRP A 194 -17.36 11.69 -31.21
C TRP A 194 -17.28 10.61 -32.30
N GLN A 195 -17.70 9.39 -32.01
CA GLN A 195 -17.70 8.26 -32.94
C GLN A 195 -18.63 8.54 -34.14
N CYS A 196 -19.85 9.00 -33.89
CA CYS A 196 -20.78 9.38 -34.96
C CYS A 196 -20.21 10.48 -35.89
N GLN A 197 -19.53 11.49 -35.32
CA GLN A 197 -18.87 12.54 -36.10
C GLN A 197 -17.70 12.02 -36.94
N GLN A 198 -16.91 11.07 -36.41
CA GLN A 198 -15.82 10.45 -37.16
C GLN A 198 -16.31 9.51 -38.26
N ILE A 199 -17.38 8.75 -38.01
CA ILE A 199 -18.01 7.85 -39.00
C ILE A 199 -18.58 8.67 -40.17
N GLN A 200 -19.23 9.81 -39.87
CA GLN A 200 -19.73 10.72 -40.91
C GLN A 200 -18.60 11.37 -41.72
N ALA A 201 -17.47 11.71 -41.10
CA ALA A 201 -16.31 12.30 -41.78
C ALA A 201 -15.50 11.29 -42.62
N MET A 202 -15.60 9.99 -42.34
CA MET A 202 -14.84 8.92 -43.01
C MET A 202 -15.68 8.09 -44.01
N ARG A 203 -16.93 8.48 -44.25
CA ARG A 203 -17.91 7.74 -45.09
C ARG A 203 -17.40 7.47 -46.51
N ASP A 204 -16.50 8.32 -47.03
CA ASP A 204 -15.97 8.21 -48.39
C ASP A 204 -14.73 7.29 -48.52
N LYS A 205 -14.18 6.76 -47.41
CA LYS A 205 -12.99 5.89 -47.40
C LYS A 205 -13.24 4.48 -46.86
N ALA A 206 -14.47 4.14 -46.49
CA ALA A 206 -14.82 2.91 -45.77
C ALA A 206 -14.95 1.66 -46.67
N LYS A 207 -13.90 1.34 -47.44
CA LYS A 207 -13.77 0.03 -48.12
C LYS A 207 -12.75 -0.92 -47.46
N SER A 208 -12.06 -0.51 -46.39
CA SER A 208 -11.06 -1.37 -45.76
C SER A 208 -11.21 -1.44 -44.25
N SER A 209 -11.51 -2.66 -43.79
CA SER A 209 -11.43 -3.16 -42.41
C SER A 209 -12.26 -2.43 -41.33
N TRP A 210 -13.18 -3.18 -40.73
CA TRP A 210 -13.99 -2.78 -39.56
C TRP A 210 -13.17 -2.22 -38.39
N LYS A 211 -11.87 -2.56 -38.29
CA LYS A 211 -10.91 -1.99 -37.34
C LYS A 211 -10.77 -0.45 -37.49
N GLN A 212 -11.06 0.12 -38.67
CA GLN A 212 -10.99 1.58 -38.86
C GLN A 212 -12.15 2.36 -38.18
N LEU A 213 -13.29 1.73 -37.92
CA LEU A 213 -14.50 2.36 -37.39
C LEU A 213 -14.52 2.50 -35.85
N ILE A 214 -13.65 1.79 -35.13
CA ILE A 214 -13.66 1.72 -33.66
C ILE A 214 -13.01 2.97 -33.03
N GLY A 215 -12.28 3.78 -33.81
CA GLY A 215 -11.64 5.00 -33.29
C GLY A 215 -10.56 4.74 -32.23
N VAL A 216 -10.16 3.48 -32.07
CA VAL A 216 -9.12 2.97 -31.19
C VAL A 216 -8.16 2.19 -32.06
N GLU A 217 -6.87 2.47 -31.94
CA GLU A 217 -5.82 1.59 -32.46
C GLU A 217 -5.45 0.62 -31.37
N SER A 218 -5.57 -0.67 -31.69
CA SER A 218 -5.23 -1.77 -30.81
C SER A 218 -4.39 -2.76 -31.58
N ALA A 219 -3.23 -3.14 -31.04
CA ALA A 219 -2.58 -4.39 -31.39
C ALA A 219 -2.60 -5.27 -30.16
N CYS A 220 -3.12 -6.48 -30.32
CA CYS A 220 -3.09 -7.52 -29.29
C CYS A 220 -2.01 -8.51 -29.73
N ASN A 221 -0.75 -8.15 -29.51
CA ASN A 221 0.41 -8.94 -29.94
C ASN A 221 1.19 -9.46 -28.73
N VAL A 222 0.62 -9.42 -27.52
CA VAL A 222 1.15 -10.09 -26.34
C VAL A 222 1.02 -11.59 -26.51
N ASP A 223 2.13 -12.19 -26.92
CA ASP A 223 2.39 -13.60 -26.70
C ASP A 223 2.98 -13.81 -25.31
N CYS A 224 2.25 -14.54 -24.48
CA CYS A 224 2.71 -15.04 -23.19
C CYS A 224 2.80 -16.57 -23.23
N LYS A 225 3.86 -17.13 -22.64
CA LYS A 225 4.02 -18.56 -22.44
C LYS A 225 3.89 -18.89 -20.96
N PHE A 226 2.90 -19.70 -20.63
CA PHE A 226 2.69 -20.20 -19.27
C PHE A 226 3.53 -21.46 -19.05
N LYS A 227 4.43 -21.42 -18.06
CA LYS A 227 5.08 -22.63 -17.56
C LYS A 227 4.24 -23.20 -16.41
N LEU A 228 3.32 -24.09 -16.75
CA LEU A 228 2.38 -24.73 -15.82
C LEU A 228 3.09 -25.40 -14.62
N ASN A 229 4.28 -25.95 -14.82
CA ASN A 229 5.08 -26.58 -13.74
C ASN A 229 5.70 -25.60 -12.73
N THR A 230 5.75 -24.31 -13.04
CA THR A 230 6.37 -23.29 -12.17
C THR A 230 5.44 -22.14 -11.84
N HIS A 231 4.20 -22.18 -12.33
CA HIS A 231 3.21 -21.09 -12.25
C HIS A 231 3.79 -19.73 -12.69
N LYS A 232 4.76 -19.73 -13.61
CA LYS A 232 5.44 -18.52 -14.09
C LYS A 232 4.97 -18.21 -15.50
N MET A 233 4.47 -16.99 -15.67
CA MET A 233 4.16 -16.39 -16.95
C MET A 233 5.42 -15.72 -17.51
N LEU A 234 5.80 -16.09 -18.75
CA LEU A 234 6.91 -15.50 -19.47
C LEU A 234 6.37 -14.72 -20.68
N PHE A 235 6.65 -13.42 -20.73
CA PHE A 235 6.33 -12.59 -21.88
C PHE A 235 7.41 -12.74 -22.95
N ILE A 236 7.00 -12.90 -24.20
CA ILE A 236 7.94 -12.88 -25.32
C ILE A 236 8.43 -11.44 -25.51
N MET A 237 9.74 -11.26 -25.63
CA MET A 237 10.32 -9.94 -25.88
C MET A 237 9.80 -9.37 -27.21
N ASN A 238 9.40 -8.09 -27.21
CA ASN A 238 8.75 -7.38 -28.32
C ASN A 238 7.29 -7.78 -28.61
N ALA A 239 6.67 -8.58 -27.74
CA ALA A 239 5.24 -8.84 -27.73
C ALA A 239 4.56 -7.80 -26.83
N GLU A 240 4.04 -6.72 -27.41
CA GLU A 240 3.42 -5.63 -26.67
C GLU A 240 1.96 -5.43 -27.07
N ASP A 241 1.11 -5.23 -26.07
CA ASP A 241 -0.28 -4.85 -26.23
C ASP A 241 -0.37 -3.34 -26.07
N TYR A 242 -0.85 -2.67 -27.10
CA TYR A 242 -1.17 -1.26 -27.01
C TYR A 242 -2.61 -1.04 -27.40
N MET A 243 -3.27 -0.16 -26.65
CA MET A 243 -4.60 0.33 -26.96
C MET A 243 -4.62 1.84 -26.72
N TYR A 244 -4.80 2.63 -27.77
CA TYR A 244 -4.99 4.07 -27.61
C TYR A 244 -6.07 4.60 -28.54
N ARG A 245 -6.77 5.65 -28.08
CA ARG A 245 -7.77 6.33 -28.91
C ARG A 245 -7.07 7.07 -30.04
N ARG A 246 -7.55 6.91 -31.27
CA ARG A 246 -7.03 7.65 -32.43
C ARG A 246 -7.09 9.16 -32.17
N GLY A 247 -6.00 9.85 -32.45
CA GLY A 247 -5.84 11.28 -32.14
C GLY A 247 -5.61 11.62 -30.67
N ALA A 248 -5.56 10.65 -29.74
CA ALA A 248 -5.17 10.92 -28.35
C ALA A 248 -3.74 11.46 -28.25
N LEU A 249 -2.80 10.89 -29.01
CA LEU A 249 -1.41 11.37 -29.05
C LEU A 249 -1.32 12.80 -29.60
N SER A 250 -2.08 13.12 -30.66
CA SER A 250 -2.13 14.48 -31.22
C SER A 250 -2.75 15.47 -30.24
N ARG A 251 -3.84 15.09 -29.56
CA ARG A 251 -4.44 15.92 -28.48
C ARG A 251 -3.49 16.08 -27.29
N ALA A 252 -2.78 15.03 -26.91
CA ALA A 252 -1.80 15.08 -25.84
C ALA A 252 -0.66 16.04 -26.21
N LYS A 253 -0.13 15.97 -27.43
CA LYS A 253 0.88 16.93 -27.94
C LYS A 253 0.39 18.38 -27.91
N GLN A 254 -0.87 18.64 -28.26
CA GLN A 254 -1.46 19.98 -28.22
C GLN A 254 -1.74 20.46 -26.78
N ALA A 255 -2.13 19.55 -25.88
CA ALA A 255 -2.46 19.88 -24.50
C ALA A 255 -1.23 19.93 -23.57
N ALA A 256 -0.16 19.22 -23.91
CA ALA A 256 1.03 19.06 -23.08
C ALA A 256 1.63 20.40 -22.61
N PRO A 257 1.82 21.44 -23.46
CA PRO A 257 2.36 22.72 -23.01
C PRO A 257 1.47 23.41 -21.95
N ARG A 258 0.14 23.35 -22.14
CA ARG A 258 -0.82 23.96 -21.20
C ARG A 258 -0.87 23.23 -19.87
N VAL A 259 -0.82 21.90 -19.90
CA VAL A 259 -0.80 21.06 -18.71
C VAL A 259 0.51 21.25 -17.95
N LEU A 260 1.65 21.24 -18.65
CA LEU A 260 2.96 21.52 -18.09
C LEU A 260 3.00 22.86 -17.37
N LEU A 261 2.54 23.94 -18.01
CA LEU A 261 2.49 25.26 -17.41
C LEU A 261 1.64 25.30 -16.13
N ARG A 262 0.48 24.63 -16.14
CA ARG A 262 -0.41 24.56 -14.98
C ARG A 262 0.22 23.80 -13.81
N HIS A 263 0.90 22.68 -14.10
CA HIS A 263 1.61 21.92 -13.07
C HIS A 263 2.79 22.71 -12.51
N HIS A 264 3.54 23.40 -13.38
CA HIS A 264 4.65 24.26 -12.97
C HIS A 264 4.17 25.39 -12.06
N GLN A 265 3.10 26.10 -12.40
CA GLN A 265 2.52 27.15 -11.55
C GLN A 265 2.09 26.64 -10.17
N ARG A 266 1.44 25.48 -10.12
CA ARG A 266 1.05 24.85 -8.85
C ARG A 266 2.26 24.48 -8.00
N PHE A 267 3.29 23.95 -8.64
CA PHE A 267 4.54 23.59 -7.96
C PHE A 267 5.25 24.84 -7.44
N GLU A 268 5.36 25.90 -8.24
CA GLU A 268 5.91 27.21 -7.87
C GLU A 268 5.21 27.81 -6.64
N GLU A 269 3.87 27.82 -6.65
CA GLU A 269 3.10 28.31 -5.50
C GLU A 269 3.36 27.49 -4.23
N TRP A 270 3.42 26.17 -4.37
CA TRP A 270 3.72 25.28 -3.24
C TRP A 270 5.14 25.52 -2.73
N HIS A 271 6.12 25.58 -3.63
CA HIS A 271 7.54 25.78 -3.32
C HIS A 271 7.76 27.11 -2.61
N ARG A 272 7.14 28.20 -3.10
CA ARG A 272 7.22 29.53 -2.45
C ARG A 272 6.65 29.53 -1.04
N ARG A 273 5.50 28.87 -0.82
CA ARG A 273 4.90 28.74 0.52
C ARG A 273 5.77 27.90 1.46
N TRP A 274 6.43 26.88 0.92
CA TRP A 274 7.34 26.04 1.69
C TRP A 274 8.59 26.82 2.10
N LEU A 275 9.24 27.52 1.16
CA LEU A 275 10.40 28.38 1.42
C LEU A 275 10.10 29.41 2.51
N ALA A 276 8.97 30.12 2.41
CA ALA A 276 8.59 31.14 3.39
C ALA A 276 8.37 30.62 4.82
N ARG A 277 8.13 29.31 4.99
CA ARG A 277 7.91 28.69 6.31
C ARG A 277 9.15 28.02 6.88
N HIS A 278 10.09 27.62 6.03
CA HIS A 278 11.16 26.70 6.41
C HIS A 278 12.57 27.22 6.14
N VAL A 279 12.74 28.28 5.35
CA VAL A 279 14.05 28.81 4.98
C VAL A 279 14.17 30.25 5.45
N ASN A 280 15.12 30.49 6.37
CA ASN A 280 15.51 31.83 6.78
C ASN A 280 16.38 32.49 5.69
N ARG A 281 16.43 33.83 5.65
CA ARG A 281 17.20 34.57 4.63
C ARG A 281 18.69 34.18 4.59
N GLU A 282 19.30 34.04 5.77
CA GLU A 282 20.70 33.61 5.93
C GLU A 282 20.94 32.19 5.38
N ALA A 283 19.98 31.28 5.58
CA ALA A 283 20.08 29.92 5.05
C ALA A 283 19.92 29.88 3.52
N ALA A 284 19.14 30.80 2.95
CA ALA A 284 19.00 30.91 1.50
C ALA A 284 20.28 31.46 0.85
N GLU A 285 20.92 32.43 1.49
CA GLU A 285 22.21 33.00 1.06
C GLU A 285 23.31 31.92 1.11
N MET A 286 23.45 31.20 2.23
CA MET A 286 24.41 30.10 2.36
C MET A 286 24.23 28.99 1.30
N VAL A 287 22.99 28.60 0.99
CA VAL A 287 22.74 27.60 -0.07
C VAL A 287 23.11 28.14 -1.45
N GLN A 288 22.89 29.43 -1.69
CA GLN A 288 23.27 30.07 -2.94
C GLN A 288 24.78 30.16 -3.07
N ASP A 289 25.49 30.53 -2.01
CA ASP A 289 26.95 30.65 -1.99
C ASP A 289 27.63 29.28 -2.14
N TRP A 290 27.10 28.25 -1.47
CA TRP A 290 27.47 26.85 -1.68
C TRP A 290 27.25 26.38 -3.13
N LEU A 291 26.09 26.70 -3.73
CA LEU A 291 25.77 26.30 -5.11
C LEU A 291 26.69 26.98 -6.14
N MET A 292 27.10 28.22 -5.86
CA MET A 292 27.99 28.99 -6.72
C MET A 292 29.47 28.65 -6.54
N GLY A 293 29.81 27.92 -5.47
CA GLY A 293 31.16 27.44 -5.18
C GLY A 293 32.04 28.46 -4.47
N ASP A 294 31.43 29.42 -3.76
CA ASP A 294 32.14 30.56 -3.16
C ASP A 294 32.59 30.33 -1.70
N GLU A 295 32.28 29.18 -1.07
CA GLU A 295 32.48 28.99 0.39
C GLU A 295 33.55 27.96 0.84
N ASP A 296 34.00 26.99 0.03
CA ASP A 296 34.85 25.89 0.53
C ASP A 296 36.27 25.84 -0.09
N GLU A 297 37.30 26.10 0.73
CA GLU A 297 38.73 25.97 0.35
C GLU A 297 39.17 24.52 0.09
N ASP A 298 38.44 23.52 0.60
CA ASP A 298 38.79 22.09 0.51
C ASP A 298 38.17 21.37 -0.72
N LEU A 299 37.32 22.05 -1.50
CA LEU A 299 36.70 21.50 -2.71
C LEU A 299 37.46 21.93 -3.98
N LEU A 300 37.38 21.10 -5.02
CA LEU A 300 38.01 21.41 -6.30
C LEU A 300 37.45 22.73 -6.85
N PRO A 301 38.30 23.72 -7.18
CA PRO A 301 37.83 25.02 -7.63
C PRO A 301 37.04 24.88 -8.93
N CYS A 302 35.74 25.09 -8.82
CA CYS A 302 34.79 25.03 -9.90
C CYS A 302 34.08 26.38 -10.03
N LYS A 303 33.78 26.78 -11.26
CA LYS A 303 33.01 27.99 -11.54
C LYS A 303 31.64 27.56 -12.03
N THR A 304 30.60 27.80 -11.23
CA THR A 304 29.21 27.57 -11.66
C THR A 304 28.70 28.82 -12.40
N THR A 305 28.36 28.68 -13.68
CA THR A 305 27.65 29.71 -14.43
C THR A 305 26.16 29.38 -14.48
N CYS A 306 25.31 30.36 -14.15
CA CYS A 306 23.86 30.23 -14.25
C CYS A 306 23.34 30.97 -15.49
N GLU A 307 22.67 30.25 -16.39
CA GLU A 307 21.99 30.81 -17.56
C GLU A 307 20.48 30.57 -17.44
N THR A 308 19.69 31.64 -17.42
CA THR A 308 18.22 31.50 -17.44
C THR A 308 17.76 31.29 -18.89
N VAL A 309 17.27 30.08 -19.18
CA VAL A 309 16.77 29.68 -20.50
C VAL A 309 15.26 29.49 -20.44
N SER A 310 14.53 29.96 -21.45
CA SER A 310 13.09 29.71 -21.56
C SER A 310 12.82 28.35 -22.20
N ILE A 311 12.36 27.38 -21.42
CA ILE A 311 11.93 26.07 -21.91
C ILE A 311 10.41 26.03 -21.88
N HIS A 312 9.78 25.90 -23.05
CA HIS A 312 8.32 25.89 -23.20
C HIS A 312 7.61 27.11 -22.56
N GLY A 313 8.25 28.29 -22.57
CA GLY A 313 7.70 29.53 -22.00
C GLY A 313 7.89 29.68 -20.49
N VAL A 314 8.61 28.75 -19.85
CA VAL A 314 8.97 28.81 -18.43
C VAL A 314 10.45 29.17 -18.30
N PRO A 315 10.82 30.20 -17.51
CA PRO A 315 12.22 30.50 -17.22
C PRO A 315 12.80 29.39 -16.34
N VAL A 316 13.84 28.72 -16.83
CA VAL A 316 14.56 27.66 -16.11
C VAL A 316 16.02 28.10 -15.98
N ASN A 317 16.55 28.06 -14.77
CA ASN A 317 17.96 28.30 -14.53
C ASN A 317 18.75 27.03 -14.88
N ARG A 318 19.60 27.13 -15.89
CA ARG A 318 20.56 26.10 -16.26
C ARG A 318 21.89 26.44 -15.60
N TYR A 319 22.34 25.57 -14.71
CA TYR A 319 23.64 25.66 -14.08
C TYR A 319 24.65 24.82 -14.86
N HIS A 320 25.80 25.41 -15.18
CA HIS A 320 26.92 24.72 -15.80
C HIS A 320 28.15 24.91 -14.92
N VAL A 321 28.74 23.79 -14.49
CA VAL A 321 29.91 23.78 -13.62
C VAL A 321 31.15 23.55 -14.46
N GLN A 322 32.06 24.52 -14.46
CA GLN A 322 33.36 24.42 -15.12
C GLN A 322 34.44 24.12 -14.08
N TYR A 323 35.08 22.97 -14.20
CA TYR A 323 36.22 22.62 -13.36
C TYR A 323 37.51 23.14 -14.01
N SER A 324 38.34 23.82 -13.22
CA SER A 324 39.61 24.41 -13.69
C SER A 324 40.69 23.37 -14.06
N ARG A 325 40.56 22.12 -13.62
CA ARG A 325 41.43 21.00 -13.98
C ARG A 325 40.60 19.85 -14.54
N GLN A 326 40.94 19.38 -15.75
CA GLN A 326 40.43 18.10 -16.24
C GLN A 326 40.90 16.99 -15.29
N PRO A 327 39.98 16.16 -14.74
CA PRO A 327 40.40 14.93 -14.12
C PRO A 327 41.03 14.05 -15.22
N SER A 328 42.26 13.59 -15.00
CA SER A 328 42.85 12.51 -15.78
C SER A 328 41.88 11.34 -15.74
N SER A 329 41.31 11.02 -16.91
CA SER A 329 40.29 9.97 -17.07
C SER A 329 40.85 8.61 -16.62
N PRO A 330 40.02 7.73 -16.04
CA PRO A 330 40.45 6.38 -15.63
C PRO A 330 40.84 5.50 -16.83
#